data_AF-A0A316AGB9-F1
#
_entry.id   AF-A0A316AGB9-F1
#
_cell.length_a   1.000
_cell.length_b   1.000
_cell.length_c   1.000
_cell.angle_alpha   90.00
_cell.angle_beta   90.00
_cell.angle_gamma   90.00
#
_symmetry.space_group_name_H-M   'P 1'
#
loop_
_entity.id
_entity.type
_entity.pdbx_description
1 polymer ?
#
loop_
_entity_poly.entity_id
_entity_poly.type
_entity_poly.pdbx_seq_one_letter_code
_entity_poly.pdbx_strand_id
1 'polypeptide(L)'
;MSTSNQVTLKDAISIGIGGMVGGGIFAVLGLAVSLAQGGTPLAFLFAGGIALLTSYSYVKLSMTFPDRGGTVKFINQGFGKGTFSGGINNLLWVSYIIMLSLYASAFGSYAPNLWGLTKDTVIDSHIYQSAVVILATFINYYSIRVVGKIESYAVIIKLLILLGFVAIGAYGLFGNDHITQLAISSWESPLSLVTGGMVIFVAYEGF
;
A
#
# COMPACT_ATOMS: atom_id res chain seq x y z
N MET A 1 34.29 19.79 -4.14
CA MET A 1 33.64 18.83 -3.22
C MET A 1 32.28 18.49 -3.81
N SER A 2 32.08 17.26 -4.31
CA SER A 2 30.86 16.85 -5.01
C SER A 2 29.70 16.63 -4.04
N THR A 3 28.55 17.24 -4.33
CA THR A 3 27.25 17.13 -3.67
C THR A 3 26.59 15.75 -3.88
N SER A 4 27.22 14.65 -3.48
CA SER A 4 26.73 13.28 -3.81
C SER A 4 25.79 12.64 -2.78
N ASN A 5 25.33 13.35 -1.75
CA ASN A 5 24.55 12.77 -0.64
C ASN A 5 23.18 13.43 -0.40
N GLN A 6 22.67 14.23 -1.35
CA GLN A 6 21.33 14.81 -1.23
C GLN A 6 20.36 14.08 -2.18
N VAL A 7 19.25 13.59 -1.62
CA VAL A 7 18.13 13.03 -2.38
C VAL A 7 17.58 14.13 -3.28
N THR A 8 17.61 13.95 -4.59
CA THR A 8 17.06 14.96 -5.51
C THR A 8 15.54 14.95 -5.46
N LEU A 9 14.88 16.00 -5.97
CA LEU A 9 13.41 16.04 -6.02
C LEU A 9 12.82 14.84 -6.77
N LYS A 10 13.47 14.39 -7.85
CA LYS A 10 13.05 13.21 -8.62
C LYS A 10 13.18 11.93 -7.80
N ASP A 11 14.28 11.78 -7.06
CA ASP A 11 14.49 10.64 -6.17
C ASP A 11 13.45 10.64 -5.03
N ALA A 12 13.16 11.81 -4.45
CA ALA A 12 12.16 11.96 -3.40
C ALA A 12 10.75 11.61 -3.89
N ILE A 13 10.37 12.06 -5.10
CA ILE A 13 9.09 11.68 -5.73
C ILE A 13 9.05 10.18 -5.99
N SER A 14 10.13 9.59 -6.50
CA SER A 14 10.20 8.15 -6.75
C SER A 14 10.09 7.33 -5.46
N ILE A 15 10.73 7.78 -4.37
CA ILE A 15 10.63 7.15 -3.04
C ILE A 15 9.20 7.30 -2.51
N GLY A 16 8.58 8.47 -2.66
CA GLY A 16 7.20 8.71 -2.22
C GLY A 16 6.18 7.84 -2.97
N ILE A 17 6.25 7.81 -4.31
CA ILE A 17 5.42 6.91 -5.13
C ILE A 17 5.72 5.44 -4.81
N GLY A 18 6.99 5.13 -4.57
CA GLY A 18 7.45 3.79 -4.21
C GLY A 18 6.86 3.29 -2.90
N GLY A 19 6.89 4.14 -1.88
CA GLY A 19 6.29 3.88 -0.58
C GLY A 19 4.76 3.75 -0.65
N MET A 20 4.09 4.71 -1.30
CA MET A 20 2.62 4.77 -1.33
C MET A 20 1.99 3.73 -2.26
N VAL A 21 2.48 3.53 -3.48
CA VAL A 21 1.89 2.60 -4.45
C VAL A 21 2.43 1.18 -4.17
N GLY A 22 2.26 0.68 -2.95
CA GLY A 22 2.83 -0.59 -2.50
C GLY A 22 2.15 -1.85 -3.07
N GLY A 23 2.49 -3.00 -2.48
CA GLY A 23 1.80 -4.26 -2.76
C GLY A 23 0.33 -4.26 -2.33
N GLY A 24 -0.09 -3.28 -1.51
CA GLY A 24 -1.45 -3.14 -0.99
C GLY A 24 -2.50 -3.07 -2.09
N ILE A 25 -2.25 -2.35 -3.20
CA ILE A 25 -3.23 -2.29 -4.30
C ILE A 25 -3.51 -3.67 -4.88
N PHE A 26 -2.49 -4.53 -4.98
CA PHE A 26 -2.66 -5.90 -5.46
C PHE A 26 -3.26 -6.83 -4.40
N ALA A 27 -3.11 -6.52 -3.12
CA ALA A 27 -3.67 -7.31 -2.03
C ALA A 27 -5.17 -7.06 -1.83
N VAL A 28 -5.62 -5.81 -1.95
CA VAL A 28 -6.95 -5.39 -1.49
C VAL A 28 -7.90 -4.92 -2.59
N LEU A 29 -7.43 -4.71 -3.83
CA LEU A 29 -8.28 -4.22 -4.92
C LEU A 29 -9.49 -5.14 -5.18
N GLY A 30 -9.28 -6.46 -5.22
CA GLY A 30 -10.39 -7.40 -5.45
C GLY A 30 -11.45 -7.33 -4.35
N LEU A 31 -11.04 -7.24 -3.08
CA LEU A 31 -11.95 -7.08 -1.96
C LEU A 31 -12.70 -5.75 -2.05
N ALA A 32 -12.01 -4.65 -2.36
CA ALA A 32 -12.63 -3.35 -2.52
C ALA A 32 -13.66 -3.33 -3.66
N VAL A 33 -13.36 -3.96 -4.79
CA VAL A 33 -14.30 -4.13 -5.90
C VAL A 33 -15.51 -4.96 -5.48
N SER A 34 -15.31 -6.03 -4.70
CA SER A 34 -16.43 -6.85 -4.22
C SER A 34 -17.35 -6.09 -3.25
N LEU A 35 -16.81 -5.15 -2.46
CA LEU A 35 -17.55 -4.35 -1.49
C LEU A 35 -18.23 -3.12 -2.10
N ALA A 36 -17.60 -2.47 -3.08
CA ALA A 36 -18.10 -1.23 -3.66
C ALA A 36 -18.76 -1.41 -5.04
N GLN A 37 -18.49 -2.53 -5.72
CA GLN A 37 -18.97 -2.88 -7.06
C GLN A 37 -18.84 -1.71 -8.05
N GLY A 38 -19.93 -1.28 -8.69
CA GLY A 38 -19.91 -0.15 -9.62
C GLY A 38 -19.43 1.17 -8.99
N GLY A 39 -19.56 1.29 -7.66
CA GLY A 39 -19.12 2.43 -6.87
C GLY A 39 -17.63 2.42 -6.52
N THR A 40 -16.85 1.44 -6.99
CA THR A 40 -15.41 1.32 -6.72
C THR A 40 -14.63 2.61 -7.04
N PRO A 41 -14.83 3.30 -8.18
CA PRO A 41 -14.13 4.55 -8.46
C PRO A 41 -14.36 5.62 -7.38
N LEU A 42 -15.57 5.72 -6.84
CA LEU A 42 -15.89 6.66 -5.77
C LEU A 42 -15.22 6.26 -4.45
N ALA A 43 -15.17 4.96 -4.14
CA ALA A 43 -14.44 4.44 -2.98
C ALA A 43 -12.94 4.77 -3.06
N PHE A 44 -12.33 4.66 -4.24
CA PHE A 44 -10.95 5.08 -4.51
C PHE A 44 -10.75 6.59 -4.30
N LEU A 45 -11.66 7.43 -4.81
CA LEU A 45 -11.60 8.88 -4.62
C LEU A 45 -11.74 9.28 -3.14
N PHE A 46 -12.62 8.62 -2.40
CA PHE A 46 -12.78 8.84 -0.96
C PHE A 46 -11.50 8.50 -0.19
N ALA A 47 -10.94 7.30 -0.44
CA ALA A 47 -9.69 6.87 0.18
C ALA A 47 -8.52 7.81 -0.16
N GLY A 48 -8.39 8.20 -1.43
CA GLY A 48 -7.38 9.15 -1.89
C GLY A 48 -7.55 10.54 -1.26
N GLY A 49 -8.78 11.00 -1.05
CA GLY A 49 -9.07 12.24 -0.34
C GLY A 49 -8.56 12.22 1.11
N ILE A 50 -8.80 11.13 1.84
CA ILE A 50 -8.27 10.95 3.20
C ILE A 50 -6.74 10.91 3.17
N ALA A 51 -6.14 10.18 2.23
CA ALA A 51 -4.69 10.08 2.10
C ALA A 51 -4.04 11.44 1.81
N LEU A 52 -4.66 12.27 0.96
CA LEU A 52 -4.18 13.63 0.67
C LEU A 52 -4.24 14.54 1.90
N LEU A 53 -5.33 14.52 2.66
CA LEU A 53 -5.47 15.31 3.88
C LEU A 53 -4.44 14.88 4.94
N THR A 54 -4.22 13.57 5.08
CA THR A 54 -3.23 13.02 6.01
C THR A 54 -1.82 13.39 5.59
N SER A 55 -1.46 13.19 4.32
CA SER A 55 -0.14 13.54 3.78
C SER A 55 0.15 15.04 3.92
N TYR A 56 -0.82 15.91 3.65
CA TYR A 56 -0.67 17.36 3.85
C TYR A 56 -0.36 17.71 5.32
N SER A 57 -1.05 17.08 6.26
CA SER A 57 -0.81 17.25 7.69
C SER A 57 0.60 16.77 8.08
N TYR A 58 1.02 15.63 7.56
CA TYR A 58 2.37 15.08 7.75
C TYR A 58 3.47 15.98 7.19
N VAL A 59 3.26 16.59 6.02
CA VAL A 59 4.19 17.57 5.44
C VAL A 59 4.37 18.77 6.38
N LYS A 60 3.27 19.34 6.91
CA LYS A 60 3.33 20.46 7.85
C LYS A 60 4.03 20.09 9.16
N LEU A 61 3.75 18.91 9.70
CA LEU A 61 4.38 18.42 10.93
C LEU A 61 5.87 18.14 10.72
N SER A 62 6.25 17.54 9.60
CA SER A 62 7.65 17.22 9.27
C SER A 62 8.50 18.47 9.08
N MET A 63 7.94 19.54 8.50
CA MET A 63 8.62 20.84 8.41
C MET A 63 8.74 21.54 9.77
N THR A 64 7.76 21.34 10.66
CA THR A 64 7.75 21.98 11.98
C THR A 64 8.65 21.25 12.98
N PHE A 65 8.70 19.92 12.89
CA PHE A 65 9.47 19.05 13.77
C PHE A 65 10.42 18.17 12.93
N PRO A 66 11.50 18.74 12.37
CA PRO A 66 12.45 18.02 11.54
C PRO A 66 13.32 17.08 12.40
N ASP A 67 12.78 15.91 12.71
CA ASP A 67 13.38 14.91 13.57
C ASP A 67 13.31 13.53 12.93
N ARG A 68 14.26 12.65 13.30
CA ARG A 68 14.31 11.28 12.77
C ARG A 68 13.20 10.37 13.32
N GLY A 69 12.49 10.79 14.37
CA GLY A 69 11.44 10.01 15.03
C GLY A 69 10.08 10.02 14.32
N GLY A 70 9.88 10.83 13.28
CA GLY A 70 8.65 10.83 12.47
C GLY A 70 7.36 10.94 13.28
N THR A 71 6.38 10.07 13.01
CA THR A 71 5.08 10.03 13.68
C THR A 71 5.18 9.97 15.21
N VAL A 72 6.14 9.20 15.74
CA VAL A 72 6.36 9.08 17.19
C VAL A 72 6.69 10.43 17.81
N LYS A 73 7.48 11.24 17.11
CA LYS A 73 7.82 12.60 17.55
C LYS A 73 6.59 13.51 17.53
N PHE A 74 5.78 13.45 16.47
CA PHE A 74 4.58 14.28 16.34
C PHE A 74 3.59 14.01 17.49
N ILE A 75 3.34 12.73 17.80
CA ILE A 75 2.47 12.34 18.90
C ILE A 75 3.03 12.82 20.24
N ASN A 76 4.32 12.59 20.50
CA ASN A 76 4.95 13.03 21.76
C ASN A 76 4.96 14.56 21.91
N GLN A 77 5.03 15.32 20.81
CA GLN A 77 5.03 16.77 20.83
C GLN A 77 3.62 17.34 21.02
N GLY A 78 2.60 16.69 20.44
CA GLY A 78 1.20 17.12 20.57
C GLY A 78 0.54 16.71 21.90
N PHE A 79 0.88 15.53 22.42
CA PHE A 79 0.22 14.92 23.59
C PHE A 79 1.13 14.71 24.79
N GLY A 80 2.40 15.08 24.69
CA GLY A 80 3.41 14.83 25.73
C GLY A 80 3.88 13.38 25.76
N LYS A 81 4.89 13.08 26.58
CA LYS A 81 5.38 11.71 26.79
C LYS A 81 4.63 11.09 27.97
N GLY A 82 3.76 10.13 27.67
CA GLY A 82 2.95 9.44 28.70
C GLY A 82 2.29 8.19 28.14
N THR A 83 1.40 7.58 28.93
CA THR A 83 0.73 6.32 28.59
C THR A 83 -0.07 6.40 27.29
N PHE A 84 -0.74 7.53 27.03
CA PHE A 84 -1.49 7.74 25.79
C PHE A 84 -0.57 7.68 24.56
N SER A 85 0.47 8.51 24.54
CA SER A 85 1.45 8.54 23.43
C SER A 85 2.16 7.20 23.26
N GLY A 86 2.51 6.52 24.37
CA GLY A 86 3.06 5.16 24.32
C GLY A 86 2.08 4.16 23.71
N GLY A 87 0.80 4.21 24.10
CA GLY A 87 -0.26 3.36 23.56
C GLY A 87 -0.48 3.54 22.06
N ILE A 88 -0.57 4.79 21.59
CA ILE A 88 -0.73 5.10 20.17
C ILE A 88 0.50 4.66 19.35
N ASN A 89 1.71 4.84 19.87
CA ASN A 89 2.93 4.39 19.19
C ASN A 89 3.02 2.85 19.13
N ASN A 90 2.57 2.14 20.17
CA ASN A 90 2.46 0.69 20.12
C ASN A 90 1.40 0.22 19.12
N LEU A 91 0.28 0.93 19.03
CA LEU A 91 -0.76 0.65 18.02
C LEU A 91 -0.20 0.83 16.60
N LEU A 92 0.60 1.88 16.36
CA LEU A 92 1.32 2.07 15.09
C LEU A 92 2.30 0.92 14.81
N TRP A 93 3.00 0.41 15.82
CA TRP A 93 3.87 -0.75 15.63
C TRP A 93 3.08 -2.01 15.27
N VAL A 94 1.95 -2.25 15.94
CA VAL A 94 1.04 -3.38 15.62
C VAL A 94 0.45 -3.24 14.21
N SER A 95 0.11 -2.03 13.76
CA SER A 95 -0.41 -1.82 12.41
C SER A 95 0.62 -2.20 11.34
N TYR A 96 1.91 -1.93 11.57
CA TYR A 96 2.98 -2.40 10.67
C TYR A 96 3.07 -3.93 10.62
N ILE A 97 2.87 -4.64 11.73
CA ILE A 97 2.86 -6.12 11.74
C ILE A 97 1.67 -6.66 10.93
N ILE A 98 0.49 -6.07 11.10
CA ILE A 98 -0.71 -6.45 10.36
C ILE A 98 -0.50 -6.20 8.86
N MET A 99 0.09 -5.06 8.50
CA MET A 99 0.40 -4.72 7.10
C MET A 99 1.40 -5.69 6.46
N LEU A 100 2.47 -6.05 7.16
CA LEU A 100 3.43 -7.07 6.69
C LEU A 100 2.74 -8.43 6.48
N SER A 101 1.82 -8.79 7.39
CA SER A 101 1.04 -10.02 7.30
C SER A 101 0.09 -9.99 6.10
N LEU A 102 -0.55 -8.85 5.81
CA LEU A 102 -1.40 -8.66 4.63
C LEU A 102 -0.60 -8.85 3.34
N TYR A 103 0.61 -8.27 3.24
CA TYR A 103 1.46 -8.41 2.07
C TYR A 103 1.98 -9.84 1.88
N ALA A 104 2.37 -10.52 2.97
CA ALA A 104 2.74 -11.92 2.91
C ALA A 104 1.56 -12.80 2.48
N SER A 105 0.36 -12.53 3.00
CA SER A 105 -0.88 -13.22 2.63
C SER A 105 -1.20 -13.06 1.14
N ALA A 106 -1.10 -11.82 0.62
CA ALA A 106 -1.28 -11.55 -0.81
C ALA A 106 -0.27 -12.32 -1.67
N PHE A 107 1.02 -12.29 -1.30
CA PHE A 107 2.05 -13.06 -1.99
C PHE A 107 1.72 -14.57 -2.00
N GLY A 108 1.33 -15.13 -0.86
CA GLY A 108 0.94 -16.54 -0.76
C GLY A 108 -0.33 -16.90 -1.51
N SER A 109 -1.23 -15.95 -1.73
CA SER A 109 -2.45 -16.19 -2.50
C SER A 109 -2.18 -16.22 -4.01
N TYR A 110 -1.17 -15.47 -4.48
CA TYR A 110 -0.81 -15.40 -5.89
C TYR A 110 0.26 -16.43 -6.30
N ALA A 111 1.26 -16.68 -5.47
CA ALA A 111 2.42 -17.51 -5.83
C ALA A 111 2.07 -18.96 -6.26
N PRO A 112 1.12 -19.69 -5.63
CA PRO A 112 0.71 -21.02 -6.07
C PRO A 112 0.14 -21.05 -7.50
N ASN A 113 -0.47 -19.95 -7.97
CA ASN A 113 -1.00 -19.85 -9.33
C ASN A 113 0.10 -19.73 -10.39
N LEU A 114 1.30 -19.29 -9.99
CA LEU A 114 2.48 -19.24 -10.86
C LEU A 114 3.26 -20.55 -10.82
N TRP A 115 3.42 -21.13 -9.61
CA TRP A 115 4.14 -22.37 -9.41
C TRP A 115 3.59 -23.15 -8.21
N GLY A 116 2.88 -24.25 -8.48
CA GLY A 116 2.47 -25.19 -7.45
C GLY A 116 3.64 -26.05 -6.98
N LEU A 117 3.90 -26.08 -5.68
CA LEU A 117 4.93 -26.92 -5.05
C LEU A 117 4.36 -28.28 -4.66
N THR A 118 3.10 -28.30 -4.24
CA THR A 118 2.37 -29.50 -3.85
C THR A 118 1.08 -29.63 -4.64
N LYS A 119 0.27 -30.65 -4.32
CA LYS A 119 -1.09 -30.80 -4.88
C LYS A 119 -2.14 -30.04 -4.06
N ASP A 120 -1.75 -29.40 -2.96
CA ASP A 120 -2.64 -28.69 -2.05
C ASP A 120 -2.30 -27.20 -2.05
N THR A 121 -3.22 -26.41 -2.61
CA THR A 121 -3.08 -24.96 -2.73
C THR A 121 -3.02 -24.25 -1.39
N VAL A 122 -3.63 -24.81 -0.34
CA VAL A 122 -3.62 -24.22 1.01
C VAL A 122 -2.24 -24.37 1.62
N ILE A 123 -1.66 -25.57 1.52
CA ILE A 123 -0.29 -25.83 1.99
C ILE A 123 0.70 -24.94 1.24
N ASP A 124 0.59 -24.86 -0.09
CA ASP A 124 1.47 -24.02 -0.91
C ASP A 124 1.36 -22.54 -0.51
N SER A 125 0.15 -22.03 -0.28
CA SER A 125 -0.07 -20.66 0.16
C SER A 125 0.65 -20.35 1.47
N HIS A 126 0.57 -21.25 2.45
CA HIS A 126 1.26 -21.10 3.74
C HIS A 126 2.78 -21.21 3.63
N ILE A 127 3.29 -22.08 2.74
CA ILE A 127 4.72 -22.17 2.44
C ILE A 127 5.21 -20.85 1.86
N TYR A 128 4.53 -20.30 0.85
CA TYR A 128 4.92 -19.03 0.23
C TYR A 128 4.82 -17.83 1.18
N GLN A 129 3.76 -17.76 2.01
CA GLN A 129 3.63 -16.75 3.07
C GLN A 129 4.83 -16.77 4.03
N SER A 130 5.18 -17.97 4.52
CA SER A 130 6.28 -18.12 5.46
C SER A 130 7.63 -17.81 4.80
N ALA A 131 7.83 -18.31 3.57
CA ALA A 131 9.05 -18.13 2.81
C ALA A 131 9.33 -16.65 2.51
N VAL A 132 8.33 -15.88 2.09
CA VAL A 132 8.52 -14.46 1.77
C VAL A 132 8.88 -13.64 3.01
N VAL A 133 8.28 -13.93 4.17
CA VAL A 133 8.60 -13.25 5.44
C VAL A 133 10.04 -13.58 5.87
N ILE A 134 10.42 -14.85 5.82
CA ILE A 134 11.77 -15.30 6.18
C ILE A 134 12.82 -14.67 5.24
N LEU A 135 12.59 -14.74 3.93
CA LEU A 135 13.48 -14.19 2.93
C LEU A 135 13.63 -12.68 3.08
N ALA A 136 12.52 -11.94 3.21
CA ALA A 136 12.54 -10.50 3.41
C ALA A 136 13.29 -10.14 4.70
N THR A 137 13.10 -10.91 5.77
CA THR A 137 13.83 -10.73 7.04
C THR A 137 15.33 -10.88 6.83
N PHE A 138 15.79 -11.95 6.18
CA PHE A 138 17.21 -12.16 5.90
C PHE A 138 17.82 -11.06 5.03
N ILE A 139 17.12 -10.60 4.00
CA ILE A 139 17.61 -9.51 3.13
C ILE A 139 17.73 -8.21 3.93
N ASN A 140 16.75 -7.90 4.79
CA ASN A 140 16.78 -6.72 5.65
C ASN A 140 17.95 -6.76 6.64
N TYR A 141 18.23 -7.91 7.25
CA TYR A 141 19.38 -8.09 8.14
C TYR A 141 20.72 -7.98 7.39
N TYR A 142 20.80 -8.47 6.16
CA TYR A 142 22.04 -8.50 5.39
C TYR A 142 22.47 -7.10 4.92
N SER A 143 21.57 -6.35 4.26
CA SER A 143 21.92 -5.01 3.77
C SER A 143 20.72 -4.15 3.40
N ILE A 144 20.56 -3.05 4.14
CA ILE A 144 19.56 -1.99 3.85
C ILE A 144 19.78 -1.40 2.44
N ARG A 145 21.04 -1.33 1.96
CA ARG A 145 21.33 -0.82 0.61
C ARG A 145 20.80 -1.76 -0.48
N VAL A 146 20.79 -3.06 -0.25
CA VAL A 146 20.23 -4.04 -1.18
C VAL A 146 18.71 -3.92 -1.21
N VAL A 147 18.07 -3.78 -0.05
CA VAL A 147 16.62 -3.54 0.05
C VAL A 147 16.21 -2.30 -0.75
N GLY A 148 16.90 -1.18 -0.58
CA GLY A 148 16.57 0.05 -1.32
C GLY A 148 16.74 -0.08 -2.84
N LYS A 149 17.71 -0.87 -3.32
CA LYS A 149 17.83 -1.17 -4.75
C LYS A 149 16.67 -2.04 -5.24
N ILE A 150 16.36 -3.12 -4.52
CA ILE A 150 15.24 -4.02 -4.86
C ILE A 150 13.93 -3.22 -4.92
N GLU A 151 13.70 -2.35 -3.93
CA GLU A 151 12.55 -1.45 -3.89
C GLU A 151 12.50 -0.57 -5.13
N SER A 152 13.56 0.17 -5.44
CA SER A 152 13.60 1.05 -6.62
C SER A 152 13.26 0.32 -7.93
N TYR A 153 13.80 -0.89 -8.15
CA TYR A 153 13.42 -1.70 -9.32
C TYR A 153 11.96 -2.17 -9.27
N ALA A 154 11.48 -2.63 -8.11
CA ALA A 154 10.10 -3.04 -7.94
C ALA A 154 9.12 -1.90 -8.22
N VAL A 155 9.49 -0.66 -7.89
CA VAL A 155 8.68 0.53 -8.19
C VAL A 155 8.53 0.77 -9.68
N ILE A 156 9.60 0.64 -10.44
CA ILE A 156 9.54 0.80 -11.90
C ILE A 156 8.65 -0.31 -12.49
N ILE A 157 8.86 -1.56 -12.09
CA ILE A 157 8.12 -2.72 -12.61
C ILE A 157 6.62 -2.57 -12.30
N LYS A 158 6.25 -2.27 -11.05
CA LYS A 158 4.83 -2.16 -10.66
C LYS A 158 4.13 -1.01 -11.38
N LEU A 159 4.80 0.12 -11.59
CA LEU A 159 4.23 1.25 -12.34
C LEU A 159 3.99 0.89 -13.80
N LEU A 160 4.91 0.16 -14.44
CA LEU A 160 4.70 -0.33 -15.80
C LEU A 160 3.51 -1.28 -15.89
N ILE A 161 3.35 -2.20 -14.93
CA ILE A 161 2.20 -3.11 -14.86
C ILE A 161 0.89 -2.32 -14.68
N LEU A 162 0.86 -1.34 -13.76
CA LEU A 162 -0.33 -0.53 -13.51
C LEU A 162 -0.70 0.33 -14.73
N LEU A 163 0.27 0.96 -15.39
CA LEU A 163 0.03 1.69 -16.63
C LEU A 163 -0.47 0.76 -17.74
N GLY A 164 0.04 -0.48 -17.80
CA GLY A 164 -0.47 -1.52 -18.69
C GLY A 164 -1.94 -1.85 -18.41
N PHE A 165 -2.33 -2.04 -17.15
CA PHE A 165 -3.73 -2.23 -16.77
C PHE A 165 -4.61 -1.04 -17.12
N VAL A 166 -4.12 0.19 -16.95
CA VAL A 166 -4.85 1.40 -17.36
C VAL A 166 -5.05 1.41 -18.88
N ALA A 167 -4.03 1.10 -19.68
CA ALA A 167 -4.12 1.09 -21.13
C ALA A 167 -5.08 -0.01 -21.64
N ILE A 168 -4.94 -1.24 -21.13
CA ILE A 168 -5.81 -2.37 -21.48
C ILE A 168 -7.24 -2.10 -21.02
N GLY A 169 -7.42 -1.59 -19.80
CA GLY A 169 -8.71 -1.23 -19.25
C GLY A 169 -9.40 -0.15 -20.08
N ALA A 170 -8.69 0.93 -20.42
CA ALA A 170 -9.21 2.01 -21.27
C ALA A 170 -9.59 1.52 -22.66
N TYR A 171 -8.78 0.66 -23.28
CA TYR A 171 -9.13 0.01 -24.54
C TYR A 171 -10.39 -0.86 -24.39
N GLY A 172 -10.47 -1.64 -23.31
CA GLY A 172 -11.60 -2.50 -22.99
C GLY A 172 -12.88 -1.77 -22.59
N LEU A 173 -12.88 -0.44 -22.45
CA LEU A 173 -14.09 0.37 -22.29
C LEU A 173 -14.76 0.68 -23.62
N PHE A 174 -14.07 0.60 -24.76
CA PHE A 174 -14.69 0.89 -26.05
C PHE A 174 -15.50 -0.33 -26.54
N GLY A 175 -16.82 -0.17 -26.67
CA GLY A 175 -17.71 -1.22 -27.20
C GLY A 175 -17.99 -2.37 -26.23
N ASN A 176 -17.80 -2.17 -24.92
CA ASN A 176 -18.04 -3.19 -23.91
C ASN A 176 -19.42 -3.05 -23.26
N ASP A 177 -20.24 -4.09 -23.39
CA ASP A 177 -21.60 -4.13 -22.84
C ASP A 177 -21.64 -4.08 -21.30
N HIS A 178 -20.53 -4.41 -20.63
CA HIS A 178 -20.41 -4.42 -19.18
C HIS A 178 -20.15 -3.03 -18.57
N ILE A 179 -20.05 -1.95 -19.36
CA ILE A 179 -19.94 -0.58 -18.82
C ILE A 179 -21.15 -0.24 -17.93
N THR A 180 -22.28 -0.88 -18.17
CA THR A 180 -23.48 -0.79 -17.33
C THR A 180 -23.23 -1.17 -15.87
N GLN A 181 -22.18 -1.96 -15.56
CA GLN A 181 -21.77 -2.29 -14.20
C GLN A 181 -21.21 -1.09 -13.41
N LEU A 182 -20.87 0.02 -14.07
CA LEU A 182 -20.47 1.27 -13.41
C LEU A 182 -21.65 2.20 -13.10
N ALA A 183 -22.86 1.86 -13.57
CA ALA A 183 -24.04 2.67 -13.34
C ALA A 183 -24.35 2.80 -11.84
N ILE A 184 -24.96 3.91 -11.42
CA ILE A 184 -25.31 4.14 -10.01
C ILE A 184 -26.21 3.03 -9.46
N SER A 185 -26.99 2.37 -10.31
CA SER A 185 -27.85 1.23 -9.93
C SER A 185 -27.09 -0.02 -9.48
N SER A 186 -25.83 -0.18 -9.88
CA SER A 186 -24.95 -1.29 -9.47
C SER A 186 -23.95 -0.87 -8.38
N TRP A 187 -24.21 0.25 -7.73
CA TRP A 187 -23.45 0.67 -6.56
C TRP A 187 -24.03 0.00 -5.32
N GLU A 188 -23.12 -0.42 -4.44
CA GLU A 188 -23.50 -0.95 -3.15
C GLU A 188 -23.98 0.14 -2.18
N SER A 189 -24.42 -0.28 -1.00
CA SER A 189 -24.83 0.66 0.06
C SER A 189 -23.71 1.66 0.40
N PRO A 190 -24.04 2.91 0.81
CA PRO A 190 -23.03 3.92 1.16
C PRO A 190 -22.01 3.44 2.19
N LEU A 191 -22.44 2.62 3.16
CA LEU A 191 -21.55 2.03 4.16
C LEU A 191 -20.54 1.06 3.53
N SER A 192 -20.95 0.29 2.53
CA SER A 192 -20.07 -0.65 1.83
C SER A 192 -19.08 0.08 0.91
N LEU A 193 -19.50 1.20 0.31
CA LEU A 193 -18.59 2.10 -0.42
C LEU A 193 -17.53 2.69 0.51
N VAL A 194 -17.91 3.17 1.69
CA VAL A 194 -16.96 3.67 2.69
C VAL A 194 -16.04 2.53 3.14
N THR A 195 -16.57 1.33 3.41
CA THR A 195 -15.77 0.17 3.81
C THR A 195 -14.78 -0.23 2.73
N GLY A 196 -15.21 -0.29 1.47
CA GLY A 196 -14.35 -0.53 0.32
C GLY A 196 -13.26 0.54 0.19
N GLY A 197 -13.61 1.81 0.45
CA GLY A 197 -12.66 2.92 0.51
C GLY A 197 -11.63 2.75 1.62
N MET A 198 -12.04 2.35 2.83
CA MET A 198 -11.12 2.09 3.94
C MET A 198 -10.22 0.88 3.68
N VAL A 199 -10.71 -0.13 2.95
CA VAL A 199 -9.90 -1.26 2.48
C VAL A 199 -8.84 -0.78 1.47
N ILE A 200 -9.22 0.06 0.50
CA ILE A 200 -8.29 0.69 -0.45
C ILE A 200 -7.31 1.63 0.24
N PHE A 201 -7.71 2.29 1.32
CA PHE A 201 -6.86 3.20 2.06
C PHE A 201 -5.55 2.52 2.51
N VAL A 202 -5.60 1.22 2.83
CA VAL A 202 -4.41 0.41 3.12
C VAL A 202 -3.42 0.37 1.94
N ALA A 203 -3.91 0.49 0.71
CA ALA A 203 -3.09 0.57 -0.50
C ALA A 203 -2.45 1.96 -0.74
N TYR A 204 -2.82 2.97 0.05
CA TYR A 204 -2.23 4.31 0.02
C TYR A 204 -1.33 4.61 1.23
N GLU A 205 -1.10 3.59 2.08
CA GLU A 205 -0.18 3.69 3.21
C GLU A 205 1.25 3.95 2.71
N GLY A 206 1.97 4.89 3.33
CA GLY A 206 3.35 5.26 2.95
C GLY A 206 3.66 6.76 2.91
N PHE A 207 2.76 7.61 3.42
CA PHE A 207 2.93 9.06 3.56
C PHE A 207 3.74 9.48 4.80
#